data_AF-A0A7Y6PP90-F1
#
_entry.id   AF-A0A7Y6PP90-F1
#
_cell.length_a   1.000
_cell.length_b   1.000
_cell.length_c   1.000
_cell.angle_alpha   90.00
_cell.angle_beta   90.00
_cell.angle_gamma   90.00
#
_symmetry.space_group_name_H-M   'P 1'
#
loop_
_entity.id
_entity.type
_entity.pdbx_description
1 polymer ?
#
loop_
_entity_poly.entity_id
_entity_poly.type
_entity_poly.pdbx_seq_one_letter_code
_entity_poly.pdbx_strand_id
1 'polypeptide(L)'
;MSRAIACCMGMVLLLSGCPVVDLGDDPPEVGLCNPTGGMPYFQTEIVPNYLKLTDKTNGCGRNSACHDNAHGLAFNLADPTSGSNYRLALNYLNCGSPMQSDLLTKPLKGQNGHGGGDLIDPGSTEEMKFLGWFQ
;
A
#
# COMPACT_ATOMS: atom_id res chain seq x y z
N MET A 1 59.14 36.58 24.30
CA MET A 1 58.06 37.04 23.40
C MET A 1 58.07 36.09 22.20
N SER A 2 57.35 34.98 22.27
CA SER A 2 55.96 34.84 21.79
C SER A 2 55.88 34.55 20.29
N ARG A 3 55.52 33.28 20.00
CA ARG A 3 54.67 32.79 18.89
C ARG A 3 55.31 32.67 17.49
N ALA A 4 54.92 31.75 16.60
CA ALA A 4 54.27 30.42 16.57
C ALA A 4 53.97 30.14 15.05
N ILE A 5 53.55 28.90 14.70
CA ILE A 5 52.78 28.52 13.48
C ILE A 5 53.66 28.33 12.22
N ALA A 6 53.56 27.29 11.38
CA ALA A 6 52.69 26.11 11.26
C ALA A 6 53.46 25.00 10.51
N CYS A 7 53.33 23.77 10.99
CA CYS A 7 53.66 22.58 10.21
C CYS A 7 52.39 22.13 9.48
N CYS A 8 52.27 22.45 8.19
CA CYS A 8 51.20 21.93 7.34
C CYS A 8 51.52 20.48 6.98
N MET A 9 51.15 19.56 7.86
CA MET A 9 51.18 18.13 7.60
C MET A 9 49.97 17.78 6.73
N GLY A 10 50.22 17.59 5.42
CA GLY A 10 49.22 17.16 4.45
C GLY A 10 48.70 15.77 4.79
N MET A 11 47.45 15.70 5.24
CA MET A 11 46.72 14.45 5.47
C MET A 11 46.18 13.95 4.13
N VAL A 12 46.90 13.00 3.51
CA VAL A 12 46.41 12.25 2.36
C VAL A 12 45.35 11.28 2.85
N LEU A 13 44.08 11.64 2.69
CA LEU A 13 42.94 10.72 2.86
C LEU A 13 42.97 9.72 1.71
N LEU A 14 43.62 8.58 1.94
CA LEU A 14 43.42 7.37 1.16
C LEU A 14 41.98 6.91 1.40
N LEU A 15 41.07 7.27 0.49
CA LEU A 15 39.78 6.58 0.36
C LEU A 15 40.07 5.14 -0.04
N SER A 16 40.24 4.26 0.94
CA SER A 16 40.08 2.83 0.76
C SER A 16 38.66 2.61 0.25
N GLY A 17 38.53 2.42 -1.06
CA GLY A 17 37.27 2.13 -1.71
C GLY A 17 36.64 0.92 -1.03
N CYS A 18 35.54 1.16 -0.31
CA CYS A 18 34.67 0.08 0.12
C CYS A 18 34.31 -0.69 -1.17
N PRO A 19 34.59 -2.01 -1.26
CA PRO A 19 34.13 -2.78 -2.39
C PRO A 19 32.61 -2.63 -2.43
N VAL A 20 32.10 -1.87 -3.41
CA VAL A 20 30.68 -1.89 -3.71
C VAL A 20 30.45 -3.28 -4.25
N VAL A 21 29.91 -4.14 -3.41
CA VAL A 21 29.40 -5.44 -3.84
C VAL A 21 28.25 -5.10 -4.77
N ASP A 22 28.47 -5.30 -6.07
CA ASP A 22 27.42 -5.31 -7.07
C ASP A 22 26.49 -6.47 -6.70
N LEU A 23 25.32 -6.12 -6.15
CA LEU A 23 24.29 -7.10 -5.75
C LEU A 23 23.49 -7.60 -6.95
N GLY A 24 23.88 -7.23 -8.18
CA GLY A 24 23.10 -7.47 -9.39
C GLY A 24 21.94 -6.49 -9.50
N ASP A 25 21.12 -6.70 -10.53
CA ASP A 25 19.86 -5.99 -10.70
C ASP A 25 19.04 -6.07 -9.40
N ASP A 26 18.28 -5.00 -9.10
CA ASP A 26 17.33 -5.00 -7.99
C ASP A 26 16.55 -6.33 -8.00
N PRO A 27 16.45 -7.03 -6.85
CA PRO A 27 15.70 -8.29 -6.81
C PRO A 27 14.30 -8.00 -7.36
N PRO A 28 13.77 -8.85 -8.25
CA PRO A 28 12.41 -8.66 -8.73
C PRO A 28 11.51 -8.49 -7.51
N GLU A 29 10.72 -7.40 -7.48
CA GLU A 29 9.75 -7.19 -6.41
C GLU A 29 9.05 -8.52 -6.17
N VAL A 30 9.12 -9.04 -4.94
CA VAL A 30 8.41 -10.26 -4.57
C VAL A 30 6.96 -10.04 -4.95
N GLY A 31 6.54 -10.69 -6.04
CA GLY A 31 5.48 -10.17 -6.90
C GLY A 31 4.27 -9.74 -6.11
N LEU A 32 4.09 -8.42 -5.99
CA LEU A 32 2.84 -7.87 -5.48
C LEU A 32 1.71 -8.48 -6.30
N CYS A 33 0.69 -8.97 -5.61
CA CYS A 33 -0.46 -9.56 -6.28
C CYS A 33 -0.96 -8.62 -7.36
N ASN A 34 -1.00 -9.10 -8.61
CA ASN A 34 -1.42 -8.33 -9.77
C ASN A 34 -2.69 -8.95 -10.38
N PRO A 35 -3.87 -8.51 -9.93
CA PRO A 35 -5.14 -9.04 -10.42
C PRO A 35 -5.34 -8.71 -11.92
N THR A 36 -5.96 -9.62 -12.68
CA THR A 36 -6.14 -9.53 -14.15
C THR A 36 -6.78 -8.21 -14.60
N GLY A 37 -7.78 -7.71 -13.86
CA GLY A 37 -8.43 -6.43 -14.16
C GLY A 37 -7.54 -5.20 -13.95
N GLY A 38 -6.43 -5.35 -13.23
CA GLY A 38 -5.39 -4.34 -13.07
C GLY A 38 -5.89 -2.99 -12.56
N MET A 39 -5.15 -1.93 -12.87
CA MET A 39 -5.50 -0.56 -12.51
C MET A 39 -6.82 -0.07 -13.13
N PRO A 40 -7.18 -0.40 -14.39
CA PRO A 40 -8.48 0.01 -14.95
C PRO A 40 -9.67 -0.47 -14.12
N TYR A 41 -9.70 -1.76 -13.76
CA TYR A 41 -10.77 -2.32 -12.94
C TYR A 41 -10.77 -1.75 -11.52
N PHE A 42 -9.58 -1.48 -10.96
CA PHE A 42 -9.48 -0.80 -9.67
C PHE A 42 -10.20 0.56 -9.69
N GLN A 43 -9.96 1.35 -10.74
CA GLN A 43 -10.51 2.70 -10.84
C GLN A 43 -12.02 2.71 -11.12
N THR A 44 -12.51 1.79 -11.95
CA THR A 44 -13.92 1.79 -12.39
C THR A 44 -14.84 0.95 -11.51
N GLU A 45 -14.32 -0.04 -10.79
CA GLU A 45 -15.13 -0.98 -10.02
C GLU A 45 -14.76 -0.99 -8.54
N ILE A 46 -13.48 -1.14 -8.20
CA ILE A 46 -13.07 -1.26 -6.79
C ILE A 46 -13.25 0.05 -6.03
N VAL A 47 -12.75 1.16 -6.54
CA VAL A 47 -12.86 2.46 -5.86
C VAL A 47 -14.31 2.92 -5.66
N PRO A 48 -15.18 2.91 -6.69
CA PRO A 48 -16.54 3.41 -6.52
C PRO A 48 -17.50 2.41 -5.88
N ASN A 49 -17.36 1.11 -6.13
CA ASN A 49 -18.37 0.12 -5.75
C ASN A 49 -17.97 -0.70 -4.52
N TYR A 50 -16.68 -0.99 -4.34
CA TYR A 50 -16.18 -1.77 -3.21
C TYR A 50 -15.72 -0.88 -2.04
N LEU A 51 -14.68 -0.06 -2.27
CA LEU A 51 -14.11 0.83 -1.25
C LEU A 51 -14.98 2.06 -0.98
N LYS A 52 -15.74 2.51 -1.99
CA LYS A 52 -16.62 3.68 -1.96
C LYS A 52 -15.91 4.91 -1.37
N LEU A 53 -14.67 5.20 -1.79
CA LEU A 53 -13.80 6.19 -1.12
C LEU A 53 -14.34 7.64 -1.11
N THR A 54 -15.30 7.94 -2.00
CA THR A 54 -16.01 9.23 -2.05
C THR A 54 -17.28 9.26 -1.21
N ASP A 55 -17.82 8.10 -0.81
CA ASP A 55 -18.99 7.99 0.07
C ASP A 55 -18.60 8.31 1.52
N LYS A 56 -19.07 9.47 2.01
CA LYS A 56 -18.77 9.97 3.36
C LYS A 56 -19.67 9.38 4.46
N THR A 57 -20.59 8.49 4.11
CA THR A 57 -21.51 7.84 5.04
C THR A 57 -21.17 6.36 5.17
N ASN A 58 -21.09 5.63 4.05
CA ASN A 58 -20.97 4.18 4.04
C ASN A 58 -19.64 3.65 3.48
N GLY A 59 -18.74 4.54 3.01
CA GLY A 59 -17.49 4.12 2.40
C GLY A 59 -16.31 3.97 3.37
N CYS A 60 -15.27 3.28 2.92
CA CYS A 60 -14.00 3.17 3.65
C CYS A 60 -13.34 4.55 3.83
N GLY A 61 -13.60 5.49 2.91
CA GLY A 61 -13.11 6.87 2.98
C GLY A 61 -13.95 7.84 3.83
N ARG A 62 -14.90 7.34 4.64
CA ARG A 62 -15.83 8.19 5.41
C ARG A 62 -15.16 9.04 6.49
N ASN A 63 -14.09 8.54 7.08
CA ASN A 63 -13.30 9.24 8.09
C ASN A 63 -11.84 8.88 7.90
N SER A 64 -10.97 9.88 7.79
CA SER A 64 -9.52 9.66 7.65
C SER A 64 -8.93 8.92 8.83
N ALA A 65 -9.50 9.03 10.04
CA ALA A 65 -9.04 8.29 11.21
C ALA A 65 -9.24 6.76 11.11
N CYS A 66 -10.09 6.27 10.20
CA CYS A 66 -10.25 4.83 9.97
C CYS A 66 -9.13 4.24 9.09
N HIS A 67 -8.54 5.07 8.24
CA HIS A 67 -7.65 4.69 7.15
C HIS A 67 -6.57 5.77 7.00
N ASP A 68 -5.79 5.97 8.08
CA ASP A 68 -4.62 6.85 8.12
C ASP A 68 -3.32 6.03 8.19
N ASN A 69 -2.18 6.73 8.23
CA ASN A 69 -0.86 6.11 8.33
C ASN A 69 -0.62 5.35 9.64
N ALA A 70 -1.42 5.57 10.68
CA ALA A 70 -1.28 4.87 11.96
C ALA A 70 -2.07 3.56 12.00
N HIS A 71 -3.14 3.45 11.20
CA HIS A 71 -4.10 2.35 11.26
C HIS A 71 -4.14 1.49 9.99
N GLY A 72 -3.32 1.79 8.96
CA GLY A 72 -3.08 0.89 7.84
C GLY A 72 -3.32 1.54 6.48
N LEU A 73 -4.30 1.04 5.71
CA LEU A 73 -4.70 1.46 4.35
C LEU A 73 -4.92 2.98 4.23
N ALA A 74 -3.86 3.77 4.23
CA ALA A 74 -3.84 5.22 4.20
C ALA A 74 -4.18 5.77 2.81
N PHE A 75 -5.45 5.64 2.43
CA PHE A 75 -5.91 6.09 1.11
C PHE A 75 -5.76 7.60 0.96
N ASN A 76 -5.23 8.02 -0.19
CA ASN A 76 -5.35 9.39 -0.65
C ASN A 76 -6.81 9.66 -1.04
N LEU A 77 -7.56 10.31 -0.15
CA LEU A 77 -8.96 10.66 -0.40
C LEU A 77 -9.15 11.87 -1.32
N ALA A 78 -8.10 12.65 -1.57
CA ALA A 78 -8.13 13.75 -2.54
C ALA A 78 -8.00 13.24 -3.98
N ASP A 79 -7.36 12.08 -4.17
CA ASP A 79 -7.29 11.37 -5.45
C ASP A 79 -7.57 9.86 -5.25
N PRO A 80 -8.85 9.47 -5.10
CA PRO A 80 -9.23 8.10 -4.77
C PRO A 80 -8.79 7.03 -5.78
N THR A 81 -8.72 7.39 -7.06
CA THR A 81 -8.36 6.49 -8.17
C THR A 81 -6.87 6.53 -8.51
N SER A 82 -6.06 7.20 -7.68
CA SER A 82 -4.61 7.32 -7.85
C SER A 82 -3.89 5.96 -7.93
N GLY A 83 -2.79 5.94 -8.68
CA GLY A 83 -1.88 4.79 -8.71
C GLY A 83 -1.27 4.46 -7.35
N SER A 84 -1.15 5.43 -6.42
CA SER A 84 -0.74 5.17 -5.04
C SER A 84 -1.77 4.34 -4.27
N ASN A 85 -3.06 4.65 -4.41
CA ASN A 85 -4.11 3.86 -3.77
C ASN A 85 -4.19 2.45 -4.37
N TYR A 86 -3.99 2.33 -5.70
CA TYR A 86 -3.90 1.03 -6.37
C TYR A 86 -2.77 0.18 -5.77
N ARG A 87 -1.52 0.70 -5.76
CA ARG A 87 -0.37 -0.02 -5.19
C ARG A 87 -0.57 -0.37 -3.71
N LEU A 88 -1.14 0.55 -2.94
CA LEU A 88 -1.44 0.31 -1.54
C LEU A 88 -2.43 -0.85 -1.37
N ALA A 89 -3.48 -0.92 -2.19
CA ALA A 89 -4.46 -2.01 -2.16
C ALA A 89 -3.85 -3.37 -2.50
N LEU A 90 -2.89 -3.43 -3.44
CA LEU A 90 -2.22 -4.69 -3.82
C LEU A 90 -1.52 -5.39 -2.65
N ASN A 91 -1.03 -4.64 -1.66
CA ASN A 91 -0.40 -5.20 -0.45
C ASN A 91 -1.34 -6.06 0.41
N TYR A 92 -2.65 -5.97 0.17
CA TYR A 92 -3.69 -6.66 0.95
C TYR A 92 -4.41 -7.72 0.14
N LEU A 93 -3.92 -8.02 -1.06
CA LEU A 93 -4.50 -9.04 -1.94
C LEU A 93 -3.75 -10.36 -1.84
N ASN A 94 -4.48 -11.45 -2.04
CA ASN A 94 -3.93 -12.78 -2.19
C ASN A 94 -4.35 -13.36 -3.56
N CYS A 95 -3.48 -13.22 -4.56
CA CYS A 95 -3.77 -13.70 -5.93
C CYS A 95 -3.86 -15.24 -6.02
N GLY A 96 -3.25 -15.98 -5.10
CA GLY A 96 -3.37 -17.44 -5.04
C GLY A 96 -4.68 -17.91 -4.40
N SER A 97 -5.30 -17.06 -3.56
CA SER A 97 -6.60 -17.33 -2.95
C SER A 97 -7.35 -16.02 -2.69
N PRO A 98 -8.06 -15.46 -3.70
CA PRO A 98 -8.69 -14.15 -3.61
C PRO A 98 -9.61 -13.98 -2.39
N MET A 99 -10.36 -15.03 -2.03
CA MET A 99 -11.26 -15.02 -0.87
C MET A 99 -10.54 -14.88 0.48
N GLN A 100 -9.23 -15.10 0.53
CA GLN A 100 -8.40 -14.94 1.73
C GLN A 100 -7.67 -13.59 1.76
N SER A 101 -7.93 -12.69 0.80
CA SER A 101 -7.32 -11.36 0.78
C SER A 101 -7.75 -10.56 2.01
N ASP A 102 -6.79 -9.97 2.72
CA ASP A 102 -7.06 -9.06 3.84
C ASP A 102 -7.98 -7.90 3.44
N LEU A 103 -7.88 -7.45 2.18
CA LEU A 103 -8.74 -6.41 1.65
C LEU A 103 -10.21 -6.83 1.62
N LEU A 104 -10.50 -8.13 1.51
CA LEU A 104 -11.84 -8.73 1.60
C LEU A 104 -12.20 -9.09 3.03
N THR A 105 -11.35 -9.84 3.73
CA THR A 105 -11.73 -10.50 4.98
C THR A 105 -11.88 -9.53 6.16
N LYS A 106 -11.06 -8.47 6.24
CA LYS A 106 -11.16 -7.49 7.34
C LYS A 106 -12.49 -6.74 7.42
N PRO A 107 -13.11 -6.31 6.31
CA PRO A 107 -14.44 -5.72 6.33
C PRO A 107 -15.60 -6.74 6.42
N LEU A 108 -15.33 -8.05 6.35
CA LEU A 108 -16.36 -9.06 6.48
C LEU A 108 -16.95 -9.10 7.89
N LYS A 109 -18.19 -9.60 7.91
CA LYS A 109 -18.97 -9.81 9.11
C LYS A 109 -18.24 -10.60 10.19
N GLY A 110 -18.18 -10.06 11.40
CA GLY A 110 -17.64 -10.76 12.58
C GLY A 110 -16.10 -10.84 12.69
N GLN A 111 -15.35 -10.14 11.83
CA GLN A 111 -13.89 -10.04 11.93
C GLN A 111 -13.47 -8.83 12.77
N ASN A 112 -12.48 -9.02 13.66
CA ASN A 112 -11.91 -7.92 14.46
C ASN A 112 -11.11 -6.98 13.54
N GLY A 113 -11.52 -5.72 13.43
CA GLY A 113 -10.81 -4.71 12.63
C GLY A 113 -11.62 -3.46 12.29
N HIS A 114 -12.94 -3.58 12.16
CA HIS A 114 -13.85 -2.47 11.80
C HIS A 114 -14.82 -2.06 12.92
N GLY A 115 -14.35 -1.99 14.18
CA GLY A 115 -15.11 -1.42 15.30
C GLY A 115 -16.48 -2.06 15.59
N GLY A 116 -16.72 -3.29 15.10
CA GLY A 116 -17.97 -4.03 15.29
C GLY A 116 -19.01 -3.88 14.19
N GLY A 117 -18.68 -3.29 13.03
CA GLY A 117 -19.58 -3.18 11.88
C GLY A 117 -19.10 -3.99 10.68
N ASP A 118 -19.88 -5.00 10.31
CA ASP A 118 -19.78 -5.71 9.05
C ASP A 118 -20.01 -4.69 7.91
N LEU A 119 -18.99 -4.38 7.12
CA LEU A 119 -19.12 -3.43 6.01
C LEU A 119 -19.56 -4.14 4.72
N ILE A 120 -19.29 -5.44 4.63
CA ILE A 120 -19.54 -6.27 3.46
C ILE A 120 -20.11 -7.61 3.92
N ASP A 121 -21.26 -7.97 3.35
CA ASP A 121 -21.88 -9.27 3.57
C ASP A 121 -21.34 -10.30 2.56
N PRO A 122 -21.16 -11.57 2.95
CA PRO A 122 -20.93 -12.66 2.01
C PRO A 122 -22.05 -12.75 0.97
N GLY A 123 -21.69 -12.89 -0.30
CA GLY A 123 -22.58 -12.89 -1.47
C GLY A 123 -23.07 -11.51 -1.91
N SER A 124 -22.59 -10.43 -1.30
CA SER A 124 -22.97 -9.06 -1.67
C SER A 124 -22.43 -8.65 -3.05
N THR A 125 -22.99 -7.57 -3.60
CA THR A 125 -22.49 -6.97 -4.84
C THR A 125 -21.03 -6.54 -4.68
N GLU A 126 -20.67 -6.00 -3.52
CA GLU A 126 -19.32 -5.57 -3.17
C GLU A 126 -18.34 -6.74 -3.23
N GLU A 127 -18.64 -7.88 -2.59
CA GLU A 127 -17.79 -9.07 -2.70
C GLU A 127 -17.64 -9.52 -4.16
N MET A 128 -18.74 -9.55 -4.93
CA MET A 128 -18.67 -9.90 -6.35
C MET A 128 -17.78 -8.95 -7.16
N LYS A 129 -17.82 -7.64 -6.88
CA LYS A 129 -16.92 -6.65 -7.51
C LYS A 129 -15.46 -6.88 -7.11
N PHE A 130 -15.20 -7.19 -5.85
CA PHE A 130 -13.85 -7.52 -5.39
C PHE A 130 -13.30 -8.76 -6.12
N LEU A 131 -14.06 -9.84 -6.15
CA LEU A 131 -13.65 -11.09 -6.80
C LEU A 131 -13.54 -10.95 -8.33
N GLY A 132 -14.34 -10.08 -8.94
CA GLY A 132 -14.27 -9.76 -10.37
C GLY A 132 -12.96 -9.09 -10.78
N TRP A 133 -12.18 -8.54 -9.85
CA TRP A 133 -10.88 -7.95 -10.16
C TRP A 133 -9.85 -8.99 -10.64
N PHE A 134 -9.97 -10.23 -10.16
CA PHE A 134 -9.04 -11.32 -10.44
C PHE A 134 -9.34 -12.08 -11.74
N GLN A 135 -10.45 -11.76 -12.41
CA GLN A 135 -10.93 -12.40 -13.64
C GLN A 135 -10.56 -11.55 -14.86
#